data_AF-A0A920MBF6-F1
#
_entry.id   AF-A0A920MBF6-F1
#
_cell.length_a   1.000
_cell.length_b   1.000
_cell.length_c   1.000
_cell.angle_alpha   90.00
_cell.angle_beta   90.00
_cell.angle_gamma   90.00
#
_symmetry.space_group_name_H-M   'P 1'
#
loop_
_entity.id
_entity.type
_entity.pdbx_description
1 polymer ?
#
loop_
_entity_poly.entity_id
_entity_poly.type
_entity_poly.pdbx_seq_one_letter_code
_entity_poly.pdbx_strand_id
1 'polypeptide(L)' 'MKDLEAIKGILPHRYPFLMIDRVLEVEAGTYCKALKNITANEEVFQGHFPQQAVFPES' A
#
# COMPACT_ATOMS: atom_id res chain seq x y z
N MET A 1 -4.38 -3.14 -15.55
CA MET A 1 -4.63 -3.18 -14.09
C MET A 1 -3.92 -4.39 -13.50
N LYS A 2 -3.13 -4.23 -12.43
CA LYS A 2 -2.53 -5.35 -11.69
C LYS A 2 -3.15 -5.44 -10.31
N ASP A 3 -3.54 -6.64 -9.90
CA ASP A 3 -4.10 -6.92 -8.57
C ASP A 3 -2.99 -7.31 -7.57
N LEU A 4 -3.40 -7.59 -6.33
CA LEU A 4 -2.49 -7.87 -5.22
C LEU A 4 -1.59 -9.09 -5.47
N GLU A 5 -2.10 -10.15 -6.08
CA GLU A 5 -1.32 -11.37 -6.34
C GLU A 5 -0.28 -11.12 -7.44
N ALA A 6 -0.65 -10.39 -8.50
CA ALA A 6 0.32 -9.95 -9.50
C ALA A 6 1.41 -9.05 -8.90
N ILE A 7 1.06 -8.17 -7.96
CA ILE A 7 2.02 -7.30 -7.26
C ILE A 7 2.97 -8.12 -6.39
N LYS A 8 2.47 -9.11 -5.62
CA LYS A 8 3.29 -10.00 -4.79
C LYS A 8 4.28 -10.84 -5.61
N GLY A 9 3.94 -11.18 -6.85
CA GLY A 9 4.84 -11.88 -7.77
C GLY A 9 6.00 -11.01 -8.26
N ILE A 10 5.87 -9.68 -8.24
CA ILE A 10 6.86 -8.73 -8.74
C ILE A 10 7.69 -8.14 -7.59
N LEU A 11 7.03 -7.73 -6.49
CA LEU A 11 7.68 -7.09 -5.36
C LEU A 11 8.03 -8.12 -4.27
N PRO A 12 9.18 -7.97 -3.59
CA PRO A 12 9.55 -8.84 -2.47
C PRO A 12 8.77 -8.52 -1.18
N HIS A 13 8.22 -7.31 -1.06
CA HIS A 13 7.51 -6.83 0.14
C HIS A 13 6.30 -7.70 0.47
N ARG A 14 6.10 -7.96 1.76
CA ARG A 14 4.94 -8.67 2.33
C ARG A 14 4.40 -7.90 3.52
N TYR A 15 3.27 -8.32 4.05
CA TYR A 15 2.75 -7.80 5.31
C TYR A 15 3.85 -7.83 6.40
N PRO A 16 4.01 -6.76 7.20
CA PRO A 16 3.18 -5.55 7.24
C PRO A 16 3.66 -4.40 6.33
N PHE A 17 4.61 -4.62 5.41
CA PHE A 17 5.26 -3.58 4.59
C PHE A 17 4.88 -3.54 3.10
N LEU A 18 3.96 -4.39 2.65
CA LEU A 18 3.41 -4.27 1.29
C LEU A 18 2.35 -3.15 1.26
N MET A 19 2.73 -1.98 0.72
CA MET A 19 1.91 -0.75 0.73
C MET A 19 1.22 -0.45 -0.60
N ILE A 20 1.01 -1.45 -1.47
CA ILE A 20 0.30 -1.28 -2.74
C ILE A 20 -0.72 -2.41 -2.90
N ASP A 21 -2.00 -2.04 -3.01
CA ASP A 21 -3.09 -3.00 -3.19
C ASP A 21 -3.40 -3.25 -4.67
N ARG A 22 -3.22 -2.21 -5.51
CA ARG A 22 -3.55 -2.26 -6.94
C ARG A 22 -2.72 -1.28 -7.76
N VAL A 23 -2.37 -1.68 -8.98
CA VAL A 23 -1.87 -0.77 -10.02
C VAL A 23 -2.99 -0.46 -10.99
N LEU A 24 -3.36 0.82 -11.07
CA LEU A 24 -4.43 1.32 -11.93
C LEU A 24 -3.92 1.54 -13.36
N GLU A 25 -2.82 2.28 -13.50
CA GLU A 25 -2.21 2.66 -14.79
C GLU A 25 -0.68 2.53 -14.69
N VAL A 26 -0.02 2.14 -15.77
CA VAL A 26 1.45 2.09 -15.84
C VAL A 26 1.91 2.31 -17.27
N GLU A 27 2.89 3.18 -17.45
CA GLU A 27 3.64 3.37 -18.68
C GLU A 27 5.12 3.15 -18.36
N ALA A 28 5.69 2.09 -18.95
CA ALA A 28 7.02 1.62 -18.61
C ALA A 28 8.07 2.72 -18.91
N GLY A 29 8.88 3.05 -17.90
CA GLY A 29 9.89 4.10 -17.99
C GLY A 29 9.35 5.52 -17.78
N THR A 30 8.03 5.70 -17.68
CA THR A 30 7.40 7.03 -17.55
C THR A 30 6.68 7.20 -16.22
N TYR A 31 5.61 6.45 -15.96
CA TYR A 31 4.83 6.60 -14.72
C TYR A 31 4.13 5.31 -14.27
N CYS A 32 3.74 5.28 -13.00
CA CYS A 32 2.90 4.25 -12.41
C CYS A 32 1.91 4.90 -11.45
N LYS A 33 0.61 4.66 -11.65
CA LYS A 33 -0.47 5.11 -10.77
C LYS A 33 -1.00 3.91 -10.01
N ALA A 34 -0.78 3.91 -8.71
CA ALA A 34 -1.13 2.84 -7.79
C ALA A 34 -2.12 3.32 -6.72
N LEU A 35 -2.74 2.36 -6.04
CA LEU A 35 -3.70 2.61 -4.97
C LEU A 35 -3.36 1.75 -3.75
N LYS A 36 -3.43 2.38 -2.58
CA LYS A 36 -3.42 1.77 -1.26
C LYS A 36 -4.71 2.19 -0.55
N ASN A 37 -5.52 1.22 -0.16
CA ASN A 37 -6.65 1.46 0.71
C ASN A 37 -6.12 1.65 2.13
N ILE A 38 -6.66 2.65 2.81
CA ILE A 38 -6.33 2.94 4.20
C ILE A 38 -7.50 2.51 5.07
N THR A 39 -7.23 1.69 6.08
CA THR A 39 -8.27 1.20 7.01
C THR A 39 -7.79 1.30 8.45
N ALA A 40 -8.68 1.69 9.36
CA ALA A 40 -8.39 1.77 10.79
C ALA A 40 -7.94 0.42 11.41
N ASN A 41 -8.12 -0.69 10.69
CA ASN A 41 -7.67 -2.02 11.10
C ASN A 41 -6.18 -2.33 10.76
N GLU A 42 -5.41 -1.37 10.27
CA GLU A 42 -3.96 -1.53 10.06
C GLU A 42 -3.18 -1.36 11.38
N GLU A 43 -2.17 -2.20 11.62
CA GLU A 43 -1.37 -2.21 12.86
C GLU A 43 -0.75 -0.84 13.20
N VAL A 44 -0.40 -0.07 12.17
CA VAL A 44 0.22 1.26 12.31
C VAL A 44 -0.64 2.23 13.15
N PHE A 45 -1.97 2.09 13.08
CA PHE A 45 -2.89 2.95 13.83
C PHE A 45 -2.97 2.63 15.32
N GLN A 46 -2.39 1.51 15.78
CA GLN A 46 -2.24 1.24 17.21
C GLN A 46 -1.27 2.23 17.87
N GLY A 47 -0.28 2.73 17.11
CA GLY A 47 0.79 3.61 17.61
C GLY A 47 0.80 5.01 16.99
N HIS A 48 0.12 5.24 15.87
CA HIS A 48 0.19 6.50 15.13
C HIS A 48 -1.21 7.11 14.88
N PHE A 49 -1.79 7.80 15.84
CA PHE A 49 -1.44 7.94 17.25
C PHE A 49 -2.52 7.29 18.11
N PRO A 50 -2.23 6.90 19.37
CA PRO A 50 -3.27 6.45 20.28
C PRO A 50 -4.42 7.45 20.33
N GLN A 51 -5.66 6.98 20.13
CA GLN A 51 -6.91 7.79 20.08
C GLN A 51 -7.08 8.69 18.83
N GLN A 52 -6.12 8.72 17.91
CA GLN A 52 -6.23 9.47 16.66
C GLN A 52 -5.56 8.73 15.50
N ALA A 53 -6.33 8.04 14.67
CA ALA A 53 -5.81 7.30 13.52
C ALA A 53 -5.27 8.24 12.44
N VAL A 54 -3.95 8.35 12.31
CA VAL A 54 -3.26 9.14 11.27
C VAL A 54 -2.34 8.19 10.50
N PHE A 55 -2.52 8.07 9.18
CA PHE A 55 -1.63 7.20 8.41
C PHE A 55 -0.27 7.90 8.29
N PRO A 56 0.87 7.25 8.61
CA PRO A 56 2.16 7.89 8.49
C PRO A 56 2.50 8.27 7.05
N GLU A 57 3.26 9.35 6.91
CA GLU A 57 3.81 9.78 5.62
C GLU A 57 5.07 9.01 5.19
N SER A 58 5.78 8.37 6.13
CA SER A 58 7.10 7.74 5.96
C SER A 58 7.12 6.26 6.27
#